data_AF-A0A147KKG4-F1
#
_entry.id   AF-A0A147KKG4-F1
#
_cell.length_a   1.000
_cell.length_b   1.000
_cell.length_c   1.000
_cell.angle_alpha   90.00
_cell.angle_beta   90.00
_cell.angle_gamma   90.00
#
_symmetry.space_group_name_H-M   'P 1'
#
loop_
_entity.id
_entity.type
_entity.pdbx_description
1 polymer ?
#
loop_
_entity_poly.entity_id
_entity_poly.type
_entity_poly.pdbx_seq_one_letter_code
_entity_poly.pdbx_strand_id
1 'polypeptide(L)'
;MRRLTTIVLTGALAGALLSTSASTASADTENAPVVLPGCAVTFVPDGGDIDVAECLQPLREHSAAGGRDRGRDHDDWDHVSYVVVTEHGPWGSRAERQGWHLYFVEPGLYYIPQRFNDQASAWGSYGFCGYFHVHAPGTRPAAFFPKNRAGNFPYGKVGNDELSGVSVYEHCG
;
A
#
# COMPACT_ATOMS: atom_id res chain seq x y z
N MET A 1 33.20 62.27 3.59
CA MET A 1 34.07 61.09 3.79
C MET A 1 33.16 59.87 3.94
N ARG A 2 33.09 59.01 2.92
CA ARG A 2 32.28 57.78 2.87
C ARG A 2 33.21 56.58 3.03
N ARG A 3 32.97 55.72 4.02
CA ARG A 3 33.44 54.32 4.03
C ARG A 3 32.40 53.49 4.79
N LEU A 4 31.83 52.50 4.12
CA LEU A 4 31.06 51.42 4.74
C LEU A 4 31.36 50.13 3.98
N THR A 5 32.28 49.40 4.58
CA THR A 5 32.37 47.95 4.81
C THR A 5 31.70 47.00 3.81
N THR A 6 32.54 46.24 3.12
CA THR A 6 32.19 44.99 2.40
C THR A 6 31.95 43.88 3.42
N ILE A 7 30.78 43.24 3.40
CA ILE A 7 30.50 41.99 4.12
C ILE A 7 30.47 40.87 3.07
N VAL A 8 31.41 39.92 3.18
CA VAL A 8 31.41 38.67 2.41
C VAL A 8 30.64 37.64 3.24
N LEU A 9 29.46 37.24 2.78
CA LEU A 9 28.71 36.12 3.35
C LEU A 9 29.15 34.83 2.65
N THR A 10 29.98 34.03 3.32
CA THR A 10 30.17 32.62 2.99
C THR A 10 28.96 31.83 3.50
N GLY A 11 27.99 31.58 2.62
CA GLY A 11 26.85 30.71 2.90
C GLY A 11 27.24 29.24 2.79
N ALA A 12 27.42 28.57 3.93
CA ALA A 12 27.55 27.13 4.00
C ALA A 12 26.19 26.48 3.77
N LEU A 13 26.02 25.78 2.64
CA LEU A 13 24.89 24.89 2.38
C LEU A 13 25.03 23.65 3.26
N ALA A 14 24.42 23.66 4.43
CA ALA A 14 24.19 22.47 5.23
C ALA A 14 23.07 21.65 4.58
N GLY A 15 23.45 20.68 3.75
CA GLY A 15 22.54 19.63 3.27
C GLY A 15 22.17 18.71 4.44
N ALA A 16 21.05 19.01 5.11
CA ALA A 16 20.44 18.08 6.04
C ALA A 16 19.82 16.92 5.25
N LEU A 17 20.54 15.80 5.17
CA LEU A 17 19.95 14.52 4.79
C LEU A 17 18.95 14.14 5.89
N LEU A 18 17.68 14.47 5.69
CA LEU A 18 16.58 13.96 6.49
C LEU A 18 16.48 12.45 6.23
N SER A 19 17.16 11.66 7.06
CA SER A 19 16.89 10.22 7.19
C SER A 19 15.48 10.07 7.73
N THR A 20 14.49 10.07 6.83
CA THR A 20 13.10 9.77 7.16
C THR A 20 13.05 8.29 7.51
N SER A 21 13.08 7.99 8.81
CA SER A 21 12.75 6.67 9.32
C SER A 21 11.38 6.31 8.76
N ALA A 22 11.30 5.25 7.96
CA ALA A 22 10.04 4.74 7.45
C ALA A 22 9.22 4.20 8.64
N SER A 23 8.42 5.08 9.25
CA SER A 23 7.58 4.74 10.40
C SER A 23 6.40 3.89 9.94
N THR A 24 6.35 2.64 10.39
CA THR A 24 5.15 1.81 10.28
C THR A 24 4.34 1.92 11.55
N ALA A 25 3.03 2.13 11.43
CA ALA A 25 2.06 2.06 12.51
C ALA A 25 1.37 0.69 12.54
N SER A 26 0.65 0.40 13.63
CA SER A 26 -0.38 -0.65 13.57
C SER A 26 -1.41 -0.24 12.52
N ALA A 27 -1.86 -1.18 11.71
CA ALA A 27 -3.04 -0.94 10.90
C ALA A 27 -4.25 -1.03 11.83
N ASP A 28 -4.82 0.10 12.25
CA ASP A 28 -6.08 0.09 13.00
C ASP A 28 -7.21 -0.39 12.09
N THR A 29 -8.16 -1.14 12.64
CA THR A 29 -9.26 -1.80 11.93
C THR A 29 -10.31 -0.85 11.34
N GLU A 30 -10.07 0.46 11.34
CA GLU A 30 -11.05 1.47 10.91
C GLU A 30 -11.41 1.40 9.42
N ASN A 31 -10.56 0.81 8.58
CA ASN A 31 -10.86 0.61 7.16
C ASN A 31 -11.38 -0.83 6.95
N ALA A 32 -12.69 -1.05 6.96
CA ALA A 32 -13.23 -2.32 6.45
C ALA A 32 -12.89 -2.41 4.96
N PRO A 33 -12.39 -3.55 4.44
CA PRO A 33 -12.05 -3.64 3.04
C PRO A 33 -13.31 -3.60 2.19
N VAL A 34 -13.27 -2.85 1.09
CA VAL A 34 -14.29 -2.92 0.05
C VAL A 34 -13.94 -4.07 -0.88
N VAL A 35 -14.67 -5.18 -0.75
CA VAL A 35 -14.40 -6.42 -1.49
C VAL A 35 -15.56 -6.73 -2.41
N LEU A 36 -15.28 -6.75 -3.71
CA LEU A 36 -16.23 -7.25 -4.70
C LEU A 36 -16.13 -8.79 -4.81
N PRO A 37 -17.25 -9.52 -4.70
CA PRO A 37 -17.25 -10.98 -4.88
C PRO A 37 -16.63 -11.38 -6.23
N GLY A 38 -15.72 -12.35 -6.21
CA GLY A 38 -15.03 -12.79 -7.44
C GLY A 38 -13.90 -11.87 -7.90
N CYS A 39 -13.52 -10.85 -7.13
CA CYS A 39 -12.46 -9.91 -7.51
C CYS A 39 -11.20 -10.04 -6.64
N ALA A 40 -10.02 -10.10 -7.26
CA ALA A 40 -8.71 -10.11 -6.60
C ALA A 40 -8.19 -8.69 -6.32
N VAL A 41 -8.45 -7.75 -7.25
CA VAL A 41 -8.03 -6.35 -7.12
C VAL A 41 -9.24 -5.45 -7.31
N THR A 42 -9.65 -4.80 -6.22
CA THR A 42 -10.79 -3.87 -6.22
C THR A 42 -10.28 -2.44 -6.19
N PHE A 43 -10.75 -1.62 -7.12
CA PHE A 43 -10.56 -0.17 -7.11
C PHE A 43 -11.77 0.50 -6.48
N VAL A 44 -11.52 1.50 -5.63
CA VAL A 44 -12.55 2.33 -5.03
C VAL A 44 -12.17 3.80 -5.24
N PRO A 45 -12.98 4.58 -5.97
CA PRO A 45 -12.75 6.02 -6.10
C PRO A 45 -13.07 6.76 -4.80
N ASP A 46 -12.32 7.84 -4.52
CA ASP A 46 -12.58 8.82 -3.47
C ASP A 46 -12.83 8.24 -2.05
N GLY A 47 -12.20 7.11 -1.73
CA GLY A 47 -12.39 6.39 -0.46
C GLY A 47 -13.84 5.98 -0.20
N GLY A 48 -14.64 5.85 -1.27
CA GLY A 48 -16.06 5.52 -1.22
C GLY A 48 -16.37 4.07 -0.82
N ASP A 49 -17.61 3.65 -1.06
CA ASP A 49 -18.11 2.33 -0.68
C ASP A 49 -18.19 1.36 -1.85
N ILE A 50 -18.70 0.15 -1.58
CA ILE A 50 -18.84 -0.94 -2.55
C ILE A 50 -19.65 -0.57 -3.81
N ASP A 51 -20.59 0.37 -3.72
CA ASP A 51 -21.48 0.76 -4.82
C ASP A 51 -20.75 1.46 -5.98
N VAL A 52 -19.57 2.03 -5.72
CA VAL A 52 -18.74 2.72 -6.73
C VAL A 52 -17.46 1.94 -7.05
N ALA A 53 -17.31 0.75 -6.47
CA ALA A 53 -16.12 -0.06 -6.64
C ALA A 53 -16.08 -0.73 -8.03
N GLU A 54 -14.87 -0.84 -8.58
CA GLU A 54 -14.60 -1.52 -9.86
C GLU A 54 -13.72 -2.74 -9.62
N CYS A 55 -14.09 -3.87 -10.23
CA CYS A 55 -13.20 -5.01 -10.26
C CYS A 55 -12.15 -4.85 -11.37
N LEU A 56 -10.90 -4.65 -10.97
CA LEU A 56 -9.79 -4.49 -11.91
C LEU A 56 -9.20 -5.82 -12.37
N GLN A 57 -9.21 -6.81 -11.46
CA GLN A 57 -8.70 -8.13 -11.76
C GLN A 57 -9.58 -9.18 -11.08
N PRO A 58 -10.17 -10.13 -11.82
CA PRO A 58 -10.95 -11.21 -11.23
C PRO A 58 -10.04 -12.12 -10.37
N LEU A 59 -10.64 -12.76 -9.37
CA LEU A 59 -9.99 -13.86 -8.66
C LEU A 59 -9.57 -14.92 -9.67
N ARG A 60 -8.45 -15.60 -9.40
CA ARG A 60 -8.08 -16.74 -10.25
C ARG A 60 -9.13 -17.81 -10.03
N GLU A 61 -9.74 -18.30 -11.11
CA GLU A 61 -10.57 -19.51 -11.05
C GLU A 61 -9.66 -20.66 -10.63
N HIS A 62 -9.59 -20.95 -9.33
CA HIS A 62 -9.07 -22.21 -8.86
C HIS A 62 -10.05 -23.27 -9.36
N SER A 63 -9.67 -23.96 -10.44
CA SER A 63 -10.40 -25.10 -10.97
C SER A 63 -10.83 -25.99 -9.81
N ALA A 64 -12.14 -26.21 -9.69
CA ALA A 64 -12.73 -27.07 -8.67
C ALA A 64 -12.06 -28.45 -8.71
N ALA A 65 -11.17 -28.71 -7.75
CA ALA A 65 -10.61 -30.04 -7.51
C ALA A 65 -10.30 -30.18 -6.02
N GLY A 66 -11.23 -30.81 -5.30
CA GLY A 66 -10.94 -31.47 -4.02
C GLY A 66 -11.53 -30.78 -2.81
N GLY A 67 -12.75 -31.18 -2.46
CA GLY A 67 -13.31 -30.93 -1.15
C GLY A 67 -12.36 -31.41 -0.04
N ARG A 68 -12.13 -30.53 0.92
CA ARG A 68 -11.87 -30.90 2.31
C ARG A 68 -12.68 -29.97 3.20
N ASP A 69 -13.94 -30.37 3.38
CA ASP A 69 -14.56 -30.35 4.70
C ASP A 69 -13.55 -30.97 5.69
N ARG A 70 -12.80 -30.11 6.36
CA ARG A 70 -12.12 -30.44 7.60
C ARG A 70 -12.48 -29.33 8.57
N GLY A 71 -13.32 -29.71 9.53
CA GLY A 71 -13.82 -28.93 10.66
C GLY A 71 -13.19 -27.56 10.80
N ARG A 72 -13.92 -26.54 10.33
CA ARG A 72 -13.81 -25.22 10.94
C ARG A 72 -14.48 -25.35 12.30
N ASP A 73 -13.66 -25.65 13.29
CA ASP A 73 -13.98 -25.28 14.66
C ASP A 73 -14.40 -23.80 14.66
N HIS A 74 -15.51 -23.59 15.35
CA HIS A 74 -16.22 -22.34 15.61
C HIS A 74 -15.30 -21.11 15.84
N ASP A 75 -15.75 -19.95 15.34
CA ASP A 75 -15.50 -18.58 15.86
C ASP A 75 -14.58 -17.56 15.13
N ASP A 76 -14.28 -17.63 13.83
CA ASP A 76 -13.52 -16.51 13.21
C ASP A 76 -13.78 -16.23 11.70
N TRP A 77 -15.05 -16.04 11.34
CA TRP A 77 -15.45 -15.71 9.95
C TRP A 77 -15.44 -14.20 9.61
N ASP A 78 -14.99 -13.32 10.51
CA ASP A 78 -15.22 -11.87 10.36
C ASP A 78 -14.01 -11.04 9.88
N HIS A 79 -12.86 -11.65 9.58
CA HIS A 79 -11.66 -10.90 9.18
C HIS A 79 -11.18 -11.28 7.78
N VAL A 80 -11.63 -10.51 6.77
CA VAL A 80 -11.08 -10.60 5.41
C VAL A 80 -9.63 -10.10 5.44
N SER A 81 -8.70 -10.91 4.91
CA SER A 81 -7.30 -10.50 4.73
C SER A 81 -7.14 -9.69 3.45
N TYR A 82 -6.38 -8.60 3.51
CA TYR A 82 -6.14 -7.74 2.36
C TYR A 82 -4.91 -6.86 2.55
N VAL A 83 -4.43 -6.32 1.44
CA VAL A 83 -3.50 -5.19 1.38
C VAL A 83 -4.22 -4.04 0.70
N VAL A 84 -4.02 -2.82 1.17
CA VAL A 84 -4.56 -1.62 0.54
C VAL A 84 -3.44 -0.62 0.29
N VAL A 85 -3.48 0.03 -0.86
CA VAL A 85 -2.66 1.21 -1.16
C VAL A 85 -3.57 2.36 -1.58
N THR A 86 -3.20 3.58 -1.20
CA THR A 86 -4.05 4.76 -1.33
C THR A 86 -3.33 5.88 -2.06
N GLU A 87 -4.08 6.67 -2.83
CA GLU A 87 -3.58 7.85 -3.55
C GLU A 87 -2.91 8.86 -2.63
N HIS A 88 -3.56 9.11 -1.49
CA HIS A 88 -3.17 10.15 -0.57
C HIS A 88 -2.69 9.57 0.74
N GLY A 89 -1.79 10.31 1.37
CA GLY A 89 -1.31 10.06 2.72
C GLY A 89 -1.38 11.34 3.57
N PRO A 90 -0.95 11.26 4.83
CA PRO A 90 -0.49 10.04 5.49
C PRO A 90 -1.65 9.10 5.83
N TRP A 91 -1.35 7.81 6.04
CA TRP A 91 -2.31 6.81 6.51
C TRP A 91 -3.12 7.30 7.71
N GLY A 92 -4.44 7.11 7.67
CA GLY A 92 -5.36 7.55 8.72
C GLY A 92 -5.69 9.04 8.68
N SER A 93 -5.11 9.81 7.76
CA SER A 93 -5.48 11.21 7.56
C SER A 93 -6.79 11.35 6.79
N ARG A 94 -7.42 12.53 6.89
CA ARG A 94 -8.57 12.85 6.05
C ARG A 94 -8.25 12.79 4.56
N ALA A 95 -7.04 13.17 4.16
CA ALA A 95 -6.65 13.16 2.75
C ALA A 95 -6.60 11.73 2.20
N GLU A 96 -6.02 10.79 2.98
CA GLU A 96 -6.00 9.37 2.63
C GLU A 96 -7.41 8.84 2.34
N ARG A 97 -8.36 9.07 3.25
CA ARG A 97 -9.76 8.65 3.11
C ARG A 97 -10.55 9.29 1.95
N GLN A 98 -9.97 10.27 1.27
CA GLN A 98 -10.63 11.01 0.19
C GLN A 98 -10.02 10.73 -1.18
N GLY A 99 -8.89 10.03 -1.24
CA GLY A 99 -8.26 9.60 -2.49
C GLY A 99 -8.74 8.23 -2.92
N TRP A 100 -8.30 7.76 -4.08
CA TRP A 100 -8.62 6.39 -4.47
C TRP A 100 -7.92 5.35 -3.59
N HIS A 101 -8.56 4.18 -3.44
CA HIS A 101 -8.01 2.99 -2.79
C HIS A 101 -7.92 1.81 -3.77
N LEU A 102 -6.86 1.01 -3.64
CA LEU A 102 -6.69 -0.28 -4.33
C LEU A 102 -6.55 -1.40 -3.30
N TYR A 103 -7.51 -2.30 -3.25
CA TYR A 103 -7.54 -3.46 -2.36
C TYR A 103 -7.07 -4.72 -3.09
N PHE A 104 -6.11 -5.44 -2.51
CA PHE A 104 -5.62 -6.75 -2.94
C PHE A 104 -6.07 -7.79 -1.92
N VAL A 105 -6.95 -8.70 -2.30
CA VAL A 105 -7.66 -9.61 -1.37
C VAL A 105 -7.28 -11.09 -1.52
N GLU A 106 -6.33 -11.40 -2.41
CA GLU A 106 -5.76 -12.75 -2.58
C GLU A 106 -4.23 -12.66 -2.64
N PRO A 107 -3.49 -13.72 -2.23
CA PRO A 107 -2.08 -13.84 -2.55
C PRO A 107 -1.82 -13.83 -4.06
N GLY A 108 -0.77 -13.11 -4.49
CA GLY A 108 -0.47 -12.98 -5.91
C GLY A 108 0.61 -11.95 -6.23
N LEU A 109 0.92 -11.86 -7.52
CA LEU A 109 1.81 -10.85 -8.08
C LEU A 109 0.96 -9.91 -8.92
N TYR A 110 0.86 -8.65 -8.49
CA TYR A 110 -0.02 -7.66 -9.07
C TYR A 110 0.80 -6.51 -9.63
N TYR A 111 0.51 -6.12 -10.87
CA TYR A 111 0.92 -4.84 -11.40
C TYR A 111 -0.06 -3.77 -10.91
N ILE A 112 0.46 -2.60 -10.55
CA ILE A 112 -0.41 -1.43 -10.40
C ILE A 112 -0.91 -1.04 -11.80
N PRO A 113 -2.23 -0.87 -12.02
CA PRO A 113 -2.73 -0.42 -13.30
C PRO A 113 -2.09 0.91 -13.70
N GLN A 114 -1.76 1.08 -14.98
CA GLN A 114 -1.00 2.25 -15.47
C GLN A 114 -1.58 3.61 -15.04
N ARG A 115 -2.91 3.71 -14.90
CA ARG A 115 -3.60 4.94 -14.47
C ARG A 115 -3.36 5.33 -13.00
N PHE A 116 -2.88 4.39 -12.17
CA PHE A 116 -2.57 4.58 -10.75
C PHE A 116 -1.09 4.38 -10.44
N ASN A 117 -0.29 4.06 -11.46
CA ASN A 117 1.14 3.87 -11.30
C ASN A 117 1.74 5.14 -10.72
N ASP A 118 2.70 4.99 -9.81
CA ASP A 118 3.49 6.13 -9.34
C ASP A 118 2.62 7.23 -8.69
N GLN A 119 1.54 6.85 -8.00
CA GLN A 119 0.64 7.79 -7.31
C GLN A 119 0.31 7.36 -5.88
N ALA A 120 0.74 6.17 -5.44
CA ALA A 120 0.45 5.67 -4.11
C ALA A 120 1.27 6.41 -3.05
N SER A 121 0.60 6.93 -2.03
CA SER A 121 1.21 7.68 -0.92
C SER A 121 1.13 6.96 0.43
N ALA A 122 0.16 6.06 0.63
CA ALA A 122 0.05 5.29 1.86
C ALA A 122 -0.40 3.85 1.63
N TRP A 123 -0.26 3.02 2.66
CA TRP A 123 -0.57 1.59 2.59
C TRP A 123 -0.99 1.00 3.94
N GLY A 124 -1.77 -0.08 3.87
CA GLY A 124 -2.17 -0.90 5.00
C GLY A 124 -2.16 -2.39 4.63
N SER A 125 -1.92 -3.25 5.62
CA SER A 125 -1.90 -4.70 5.45
C SER A 125 -2.61 -5.37 6.62
N TYR A 126 -3.50 -6.32 6.31
CA TYR A 126 -4.37 -7.01 7.27
C TYR A 126 -4.37 -8.49 6.91
N GLY A 127 -3.80 -9.33 7.77
CA GLY A 127 -3.69 -10.78 7.53
C GLY A 127 -2.67 -11.21 6.46
N PHE A 128 -2.35 -10.35 5.49
CA PHE A 128 -1.31 -10.55 4.47
C PHE A 128 -0.02 -9.78 4.74
N CYS A 129 1.05 -10.25 4.12
CA CYS A 129 2.37 -9.62 4.10
C CYS A 129 2.97 -9.75 2.69
N GLY A 130 4.10 -9.11 2.42
CA GLY A 130 4.69 -9.19 1.10
C GLY A 130 5.66 -8.07 0.77
N TYR A 131 5.68 -7.67 -0.51
CA TYR A 131 6.62 -6.66 -1.00
C TYR A 131 5.95 -5.64 -1.92
N PHE A 132 6.32 -4.38 -1.73
CA PHE A 132 6.11 -3.31 -2.71
C PHE A 132 7.30 -3.25 -3.67
N HIS A 133 7.05 -2.98 -4.94
CA HIS A 133 8.04 -2.97 -6.01
C HIS A 133 8.01 -1.67 -6.81
N VAL A 134 9.20 -1.12 -7.11
CA VAL A 134 9.33 0.05 -7.99
C VAL A 134 9.09 -0.29 -9.46
N HIS A 135 9.17 -1.58 -9.80
CA HIS A 135 8.95 -2.09 -11.15
C HIS A 135 7.94 -3.25 -11.10
N ALA A 136 8.08 -4.22 -12.00
CA ALA A 136 7.26 -5.43 -12.01
C ALA A 136 7.27 -6.17 -10.65
N PRO A 137 6.15 -6.78 -10.24
CA PRO A 137 6.10 -7.58 -9.02
C PRO A 137 7.14 -8.71 -9.07
N GLY A 138 7.80 -8.97 -7.94
CA GLY A 138 8.90 -9.93 -7.83
C GLY A 138 10.29 -9.40 -8.23
N THR A 139 10.42 -8.12 -8.60
CA THR A 139 11.70 -7.50 -8.98
C THR A 139 12.25 -6.55 -7.90
N ARG A 140 13.47 -6.05 -8.07
CA ARG A 140 14.05 -4.99 -7.23
C ARG A 140 14.10 -3.68 -8.04
N PRO A 141 14.08 -2.50 -7.39
CA PRO A 141 13.98 -2.26 -5.95
C PRO A 141 12.64 -2.67 -5.32
N ALA A 142 12.68 -3.08 -4.05
CA ALA A 142 11.50 -3.53 -3.32
C ALA A 142 11.62 -3.26 -1.82
N ALA A 143 10.46 -3.17 -1.14
CA ALA A 143 10.34 -3.01 0.30
C ALA A 143 9.35 -4.02 0.89
N PHE A 144 9.77 -4.75 1.93
CA PHE A 144 8.95 -5.74 2.61
C PHE A 144 7.92 -5.06 3.51
N PHE A 145 6.65 -5.43 3.41
CA PHE A 145 5.62 -5.06 4.38
C PHE A 145 5.20 -6.29 5.22
N PRO A 146 5.23 -6.20 6.55
CA PRO A 146 4.75 -7.27 7.43
C PRO A 146 3.22 -7.26 7.53
N LYS A 147 2.64 -8.30 8.16
CA LYS A 147 1.22 -8.33 8.49
C LYS A 147 0.82 -7.27 9.49
N ASN A 148 -0.42 -6.79 9.42
CA ASN A 148 -1.08 -5.95 10.43
C ASN A 148 -0.27 -4.67 10.71
N ARG A 149 0.25 -4.07 9.64
CA ARG A 149 0.96 -2.80 9.66
C ARG A 149 0.44 -1.88 8.57
N ALA A 150 0.56 -0.60 8.85
CA ALA A 150 0.30 0.45 7.90
C ALA A 150 1.48 1.42 7.87
N GLY A 151 1.58 2.21 6.82
CA GLY A 151 2.66 3.16 6.63
C GLY A 151 2.42 4.09 5.46
N ASN A 152 3.46 4.87 5.16
CA ASN A 152 3.46 5.83 4.07
C ASN A 152 4.62 5.53 3.12
N PHE A 153 4.46 5.88 1.86
CA PHE A 153 5.59 6.07 0.98
C PHE A 153 6.26 7.43 1.33
N PRO A 154 7.58 7.59 1.14
CA PRO A 154 8.53 6.56 0.75
C PRO A 154 8.69 5.49 1.84
N TYR A 155 8.78 4.23 1.42
CA TYR A 155 8.88 3.08 2.32
C TYR A 155 10.03 2.16 1.90
N GLY A 156 11.04 2.01 2.77
CA GLY A 156 12.22 1.22 2.47
C GLY A 156 12.93 1.74 1.21
N LYS A 157 12.93 0.93 0.13
CA LYS A 157 13.52 1.26 -1.18
C LYS A 157 12.51 1.66 -2.24
N VAL A 158 11.24 1.85 -1.87
CA VAL A 158 10.18 2.32 -2.76
C VAL A 158 9.94 3.78 -2.41
N GLY A 159 10.24 4.69 -3.35
CA GLY A 159 10.03 6.12 -3.17
C GLY A 159 8.55 6.51 -3.12
N ASN A 160 8.31 7.80 -2.88
CA ASN A 160 7.00 8.38 -3.21
C ASN A 160 6.77 8.24 -4.70
N ASP A 161 5.54 7.94 -5.09
CA ASP A 161 5.17 7.97 -6.50
C ASP A 161 6.08 7.07 -7.36
N GLU A 162 6.48 5.92 -6.82
CA GLU A 162 7.34 4.94 -7.53
C GLU A 162 6.73 3.53 -7.53
N LEU A 163 5.57 3.34 -6.88
CA LEU A 163 4.96 2.02 -6.75
C LEU A 163 4.39 1.55 -8.09
N SER A 164 4.94 0.44 -8.61
CA SER A 164 4.49 -0.19 -9.85
C SER A 164 4.03 -1.65 -9.69
N GLY A 165 4.35 -2.30 -8.57
CA GLY A 165 3.93 -3.68 -8.33
C GLY A 165 3.82 -4.05 -6.86
N VAL A 166 2.98 -5.05 -6.58
CA VAL A 166 2.74 -5.59 -5.25
C VAL A 166 2.82 -7.12 -5.32
N SER A 167 3.64 -7.72 -4.46
CA SER A 167 3.61 -9.16 -4.19
C SER A 167 2.89 -9.38 -2.86
N VAL A 168 1.80 -10.12 -2.87
CA VAL A 168 0.97 -10.43 -1.68
C VAL A 168 1.11 -11.90 -1.34
N TYR A 169 1.41 -12.20 -0.08
CA TYR A 169 1.58 -13.54 0.44
C TYR A 169 0.73 -13.78 1.68
N GLU A 170 0.22 -15.00 1.80
CA GLU A 170 -0.46 -15.46 3.01
C GLU A 170 0.51 -15.64 4.17
N HIS A 171 1.72 -16.10 3.90
CA HIS A 171 2.77 -16.31 4.90
C HIS A 171 4.09 -15.71 4.43
N CYS A 172 4.78 -15.00 5.32
CA CYS A 172 6.13 -14.52 5.10
C CYS A 172 7.04 -15.17 6.15
N GLY A 173 8.17 -15.69 5.68
CA GLY A 173 9.21 -16.33 6.50
C GLY A 173 10.50 -15.54 6.46
#